data_AF-A0A6L7YC56-F1
#
_entry.id   AF-A0A6L7YC56-F1
#
_cell.length_a   1.000
_cell.length_b   1.000
_cell.length_c   1.000
_cell.angle_alpha   90.00
_cell.angle_beta   90.00
_cell.angle_gamma   90.00
#
_symmetry.space_group_name_H-M   'P 1'
#
loop_
_entity.id
_entity.type
_entity.pdbx_description
1 polymer ?
#
loop_
_entity_poly.entity_id
_entity_poly.type
_entity_poly.pdbx_seq_one_letter_code
_entity_poly.pdbx_strand_id
1 'polypeptide(L)'
;MSNRPGEPDLDAPEAPPDDAHRDEAPLETLSPEERLFRMRHSAAHVLAEAVIELFPEGKYAIGPPIEHGFYYDFDLPRPLTPEDLERIERRMRRTIKRNVPIEGQWIPKDEARAIFADQPYKLELIDEIDDETVGYFRHAEFDDLCEGRHMEQTGQVGAFTLTHVSGAYWRGDERRPMLQRVYGALFPTQEELDAYLAAREEAERRDHRRLGRELDLFSTHEEYGPGLIYWHPKGARVRLEMEELWRNEHLDAGYELVYTPHTGRSTLWEQSGHLDFYAESMYSPMDVDGSDFYMKPMNCPFHIQIYKNARRSYRELPMRLAELGTVYRYERSGTLHGMLRVRGFTQDDAHIICTPDQVEDEIVGVVELFLRVLGAFGFHEVRARLSTRPDEKYVGAVEDWDLAETSLRAALERTGLAYEVDEGEGAFYGPKIDFDLVDALGRDWQCSTVQFDFNLPERFEMGYIAEDGQEHRPFMVHRALYGSIERFMGILIEHYAGALPLWLAPVQATVIPIADRHVEYAGTVRDALAARRLRVEVDDGGDRMGAKIRKAQLQKVPYMLVVGDREAEGGAVSLRHRALGDLGPTPLAEAVDRIAHERDTRAPDPEPEEAA
;
A
#
# COMPACT_ATOMS: atom_id res chain seq x y z
N MET A 1 -63.12 68.61 3.78
CA MET A 1 -62.08 68.00 2.92
C MET A 1 -60.85 67.88 3.79
N SER A 2 -60.24 66.75 4.12
CA SER A 2 -60.24 65.39 3.58
C SER A 2 -59.82 64.46 4.73
N ASN A 3 -60.34 63.24 4.72
CA ASN A 3 -59.87 62.08 5.48
C ASN A 3 -58.33 61.96 5.44
N ARG A 4 -57.73 61.46 6.54
CA ARG A 4 -57.08 60.13 6.54
C ARG A 4 -56.78 59.60 7.96
N PRO A 5 -56.78 58.26 8.14
CA PRO A 5 -56.82 57.58 9.44
C PRO A 5 -55.52 56.84 9.81
N GLY A 6 -55.41 56.47 11.09
CA GLY A 6 -54.83 55.20 11.57
C GLY A 6 -53.30 55.10 11.68
N GLU A 7 -52.82 55.10 12.93
CA GLU A 7 -51.54 54.48 13.32
C GLU A 7 -51.55 52.98 12.97
N PRO A 8 -50.46 52.39 12.44
CA PRO A 8 -50.31 50.95 12.35
C PRO A 8 -49.67 50.38 13.62
N ASP A 9 -50.25 49.27 14.08
CA ASP A 9 -49.80 48.38 15.15
C ASP A 9 -48.29 48.07 15.07
N LEU A 10 -47.60 48.31 16.17
CA LEU A 10 -46.27 47.77 16.48
C LEU A 10 -46.48 46.48 17.28
N ASP A 11 -46.84 45.38 16.61
CA ASP A 11 -46.64 44.01 17.10
C ASP A 11 -47.15 43.02 16.03
N ALA A 12 -46.33 42.80 15.01
CA ALA A 12 -46.34 41.55 14.26
C ALA A 12 -44.96 40.93 14.44
N PRO A 13 -44.85 39.65 14.85
CA PRO A 13 -43.54 39.00 14.89
C PRO A 13 -42.97 39.02 13.47
N GLU A 14 -41.79 39.64 13.32
CA GLU A 14 -40.99 39.50 12.11
C GLU A 14 -40.84 38.00 11.81
N ALA A 15 -41.14 37.62 10.56
CA ALA A 15 -40.78 36.29 10.09
C ALA A 15 -39.27 36.10 10.31
N PRO A 16 -38.82 34.94 10.81
CA PRO A 16 -37.40 34.71 10.98
C PRO A 16 -36.69 34.89 9.62
N PRO A 17 -35.46 35.40 9.60
CA PRO A 17 -34.71 35.55 8.36
C PRO A 17 -34.60 34.20 7.65
N ASP A 18 -34.68 34.25 6.33
CA ASP A 18 -34.44 33.15 5.39
C ASP A 18 -32.97 32.73 5.50
N ASP A 19 -32.64 31.99 6.56
CA ASP A 19 -31.28 31.54 6.90
C ASP A 19 -30.94 30.20 6.22
N ALA A 20 -31.48 29.97 5.01
CA ALA A 20 -31.23 28.79 4.19
C ALA A 20 -29.73 28.59 3.85
N HIS A 21 -28.91 29.64 4.00
CA HIS A 21 -27.52 29.69 3.60
C HIS A 21 -26.63 30.23 4.73
N ARG A 22 -26.39 29.43 5.78
CA ARG A 22 -25.21 29.65 6.63
C ARG A 22 -23.96 29.56 5.75
N ASP A 23 -23.38 30.72 5.44
CA ASP A 23 -22.04 30.89 4.85
C ASP A 23 -21.72 30.09 3.56
N GLU A 24 -22.65 30.02 2.59
CA GLU A 24 -22.33 29.42 1.29
C GLU A 24 -21.86 30.48 0.26
N ALA A 25 -20.56 30.50 -0.02
CA ALA A 25 -19.98 31.32 -1.08
C ALA A 25 -20.54 30.93 -2.46
N PRO A 26 -20.75 31.87 -3.40
CA PRO A 26 -21.26 31.57 -4.75
C PRO A 26 -20.40 30.50 -5.44
N LEU A 27 -21.01 29.55 -6.17
CA LEU A 27 -20.31 28.43 -6.82
C LEU A 27 -19.08 28.89 -7.65
N GLU A 28 -19.19 30.04 -8.32
CA GLU A 28 -18.15 30.65 -9.15
C GLU A 28 -16.89 31.07 -8.37
N THR A 29 -17.02 31.29 -7.06
CA THR A 29 -15.95 31.73 -6.17
C THR A 29 -15.29 30.59 -5.39
N LEU A 30 -15.84 29.38 -5.48
CA LEU A 30 -15.32 28.21 -4.78
C LEU A 30 -14.00 27.72 -5.40
N SER A 31 -13.12 27.21 -4.54
CA SER A 31 -11.95 26.46 -4.99
C SER A 31 -12.39 25.21 -5.77
N PRO A 32 -11.54 24.67 -6.66
CA PRO A 32 -11.83 23.41 -7.35
C PRO A 32 -12.16 22.25 -6.40
N GLU A 33 -11.47 22.18 -5.26
CA GLU A 33 -11.67 21.14 -4.25
C GLU A 33 -13.05 21.23 -3.57
N GLU A 34 -13.43 22.43 -3.11
CA GLU A 34 -14.73 22.66 -2.50
C GLU A 34 -15.87 22.43 -3.51
N ARG A 35 -15.68 22.83 -4.76
CA ARG A 35 -16.64 22.52 -5.83
C ARG A 35 -16.80 21.01 -6.01
N LEU A 36 -15.70 20.27 -6.04
CA LEU A 36 -15.73 18.82 -6.22
C LEU A 36 -16.37 18.09 -5.02
N PHE A 37 -16.11 18.56 -3.80
CA PHE A 37 -16.79 18.11 -2.59
C PHE A 37 -18.32 18.23 -2.75
N ARG A 38 -18.80 19.42 -3.11
CA ARG A 38 -20.23 19.68 -3.31
C ARG A 38 -20.83 18.83 -4.44
N MET A 39 -20.10 18.60 -5.53
CA MET A 39 -20.56 17.76 -6.64
C MET A 39 -20.78 16.31 -6.18
N ARG A 40 -19.83 15.76 -5.43
CA ARG A 40 -19.89 14.41 -4.87
C ARG A 40 -20.99 14.28 -3.83
N HIS A 41 -21.15 15.29 -2.98
CA HIS A 41 -22.17 15.31 -1.96
C HIS A 41 -23.59 15.34 -2.56
N SER A 42 -23.82 16.23 -3.54
CA SER A 42 -25.08 16.25 -4.28
C SER A 42 -25.34 14.93 -5.04
N ALA A 43 -24.30 14.28 -5.57
CA ALA A 43 -24.47 12.97 -6.21
C ALA A 43 -24.85 11.85 -5.23
N ALA A 44 -24.38 11.90 -3.98
CA ALA A 44 -24.86 11.02 -2.91
C ALA A 44 -26.36 11.20 -2.66
N HIS A 45 -26.86 12.44 -2.60
CA HIS A 45 -28.30 12.70 -2.46
C HIS A 45 -29.11 12.17 -3.65
N VAL A 46 -28.62 12.37 -4.87
CA VAL A 46 -29.26 11.81 -6.09
C VAL A 46 -29.24 10.27 -6.09
N LEU A 47 -28.20 9.66 -5.53
CA LEU A 47 -28.13 8.21 -5.32
C LEU A 47 -29.22 7.77 -4.33
N ALA A 48 -29.37 8.45 -3.21
CA ALA A 48 -30.40 8.13 -2.22
C ALA A 48 -31.82 8.27 -2.79
N GLU A 49 -32.12 9.35 -3.51
CA GLU A 49 -33.38 9.50 -4.26
C GLU A 49 -33.62 8.27 -5.16
N ALA A 50 -32.65 7.94 -6.01
CA ALA A 50 -32.78 6.84 -6.97
C ALA A 50 -32.98 5.46 -6.32
N VAL A 51 -32.39 5.23 -5.15
CA VAL A 51 -32.54 4.00 -4.36
C VAL A 51 -33.91 3.96 -3.70
N ILE A 52 -34.36 5.03 -3.06
CA ILE A 52 -35.66 5.07 -2.37
C ILE A 52 -36.83 5.02 -3.37
N GLU A 53 -36.70 5.62 -4.55
CA GLU A 53 -37.67 5.42 -5.65
C GLU A 53 -37.79 3.95 -6.08
N LEU A 54 -36.69 3.18 -5.98
CA LEU A 54 -36.65 1.76 -6.30
C LEU A 54 -37.15 0.87 -5.17
N PHE A 55 -36.90 1.28 -3.94
CA PHE A 55 -37.21 0.58 -2.70
C PHE A 55 -37.92 1.54 -1.74
N PRO A 56 -39.22 1.79 -1.93
CA PRO A 56 -39.95 2.80 -1.14
C PRO A 56 -40.02 2.50 0.37
N GLU A 57 -39.85 1.23 0.76
CA GLU A 57 -39.79 0.81 2.17
C GLU A 57 -38.37 0.91 2.76
N GLY A 58 -37.36 1.21 1.94
CA GLY A 58 -35.97 1.31 2.32
C GLY A 58 -35.71 2.45 3.29
N LYS A 59 -34.74 2.26 4.18
CA LYS A 59 -34.24 3.30 5.08
C LYS A 59 -32.85 3.72 4.65
N TYR A 60 -32.57 5.01 4.76
CA TYR A 60 -31.29 5.58 4.35
C TYR A 60 -30.61 6.23 5.56
N ALA A 61 -29.28 6.07 5.62
CA ALA A 61 -28.49 6.46 6.78
C ALA A 61 -27.56 7.64 6.45
N ILE A 62 -26.31 7.37 6.08
CA ILE A 62 -25.30 8.40 5.78
C ILE A 62 -24.77 8.24 4.37
N GLY A 63 -24.44 9.36 3.71
CA GLY A 63 -23.83 9.35 2.40
C GLY A 63 -22.84 10.48 2.17
N PRO A 64 -21.65 10.42 2.80
CA PRO A 64 -20.66 11.46 2.65
C PRO A 64 -19.95 11.38 1.29
N PRO A 65 -19.42 12.51 0.80
CA PRO A 65 -18.41 12.48 -0.25
C PRO A 65 -17.13 11.81 0.27
N ILE A 66 -16.39 11.19 -0.65
CA ILE A 66 -15.06 10.59 -0.42
C ILE A 66 -14.07 11.08 -1.48
N GLU A 67 -12.79 10.81 -1.28
CA GLU A 67 -11.67 11.35 -2.09
C GLU A 67 -11.84 11.21 -3.61
N HIS A 68 -12.47 10.14 -4.11
CA HIS A 68 -12.70 9.89 -5.54
C HIS A 68 -14.18 9.72 -5.91
N GLY A 69 -15.11 10.12 -5.03
CA GLY A 69 -16.53 9.90 -5.29
C GLY A 69 -17.40 10.08 -4.07
N PHE A 70 -18.34 9.16 -3.85
CA PHE A 70 -19.31 9.21 -2.77
C PHE A 70 -19.78 7.79 -2.44
N TYR A 71 -20.42 7.63 -1.28
CA TYR A 71 -21.22 6.44 -1.00
C TYR A 71 -22.52 6.82 -0.33
N TYR A 72 -23.45 5.86 -0.20
CA TYR A 72 -24.61 6.00 0.66
C TYR A 72 -24.99 4.65 1.27
N ASP A 73 -25.33 4.65 2.56
CA ASP A 73 -25.73 3.47 3.33
C ASP A 73 -27.25 3.30 3.39
N PHE A 74 -27.72 2.09 3.09
CA PHE A 74 -29.14 1.75 3.04
C PHE A 74 -29.47 0.49 3.85
N ASP A 75 -30.59 0.52 4.56
CA ASP A 75 -31.29 -0.67 5.05
C ASP A 75 -32.43 -0.98 4.07
N LEU A 76 -32.32 -2.09 3.34
CA LEU A 76 -33.22 -2.46 2.26
C LEU A 76 -33.81 -3.86 2.50
N PRO A 77 -35.03 -4.14 2.00
CA PRO A 77 -35.70 -5.42 2.23
C PRO A 77 -34.97 -6.63 1.62
N ARG A 78 -34.02 -6.40 0.70
CA ARG A 78 -33.14 -7.43 0.14
C ARG A 78 -31.79 -6.85 -0.27
N PRO A 79 -30.76 -7.71 -0.41
CA PRO A 79 -29.49 -7.32 -1.04
C PRO A 79 -29.67 -6.77 -2.46
N LEU A 80 -28.91 -5.73 -2.80
CA LEU A 80 -28.79 -5.17 -4.15
C LEU A 80 -28.01 -6.10 -5.06
N THR A 81 -28.46 -6.26 -6.31
CA THR A 81 -27.75 -7.02 -7.35
C THR A 81 -27.02 -6.08 -8.31
N PRO A 82 -26.07 -6.58 -9.14
CA PRO A 82 -25.45 -5.78 -10.20
C PRO A 82 -26.48 -5.14 -11.14
N GLU A 83 -27.57 -5.83 -11.45
CA GLU A 83 -28.66 -5.29 -12.29
C GLU A 83 -29.42 -4.15 -11.59
N ASP A 84 -29.52 -4.17 -10.25
CA ASP A 84 -30.09 -3.05 -9.52
C ASP A 84 -29.19 -1.82 -9.59
N LEU A 85 -27.87 -1.98 -9.49
CA LEU A 85 -26.93 -0.86 -9.66
C LEU A 85 -27.11 -0.18 -11.02
N GLU A 86 -27.23 -0.94 -12.10
CA GLU A 86 -27.51 -0.34 -13.41
C GLU A 86 -28.86 0.41 -13.44
N ARG A 87 -29.88 -0.11 -12.75
CA ARG A 87 -31.21 0.53 -12.67
C ARG A 87 -31.18 1.80 -11.83
N ILE A 88 -30.41 1.82 -10.74
CA ILE A 88 -30.19 2.98 -9.87
C ILE A 88 -29.45 4.04 -10.69
N GLU A 89 -28.35 3.69 -11.34
CA GLU A 89 -27.53 4.61 -12.12
C GLU A 89 -28.34 5.26 -13.27
N ARG A 90 -29.18 4.48 -13.97
CA ARG A 90 -30.11 5.01 -14.98
C ARG A 90 -31.13 6.00 -14.40
N ARG A 91 -31.57 5.83 -13.15
CA ARG A 91 -32.46 6.78 -12.46
C ARG A 91 -31.71 8.04 -12.04
N MET A 92 -30.52 7.91 -11.45
CA MET A 92 -29.66 9.06 -11.14
C MET A 92 -29.45 9.94 -12.38
N ARG A 93 -29.08 9.34 -13.53
CA ARG A 93 -28.92 10.08 -14.80
C ARG A 93 -30.20 10.79 -15.25
N ARG A 94 -31.38 10.25 -14.92
CA ARG A 94 -32.67 10.88 -15.22
C ARG A 94 -32.89 12.12 -14.37
N THR A 95 -32.63 12.07 -13.06
CA THR A 95 -32.74 13.23 -12.16
C THR A 95 -31.75 14.32 -12.55
N ILE A 96 -30.50 13.94 -12.83
CA ILE A 96 -29.45 14.87 -13.25
C ILE A 96 -29.87 15.58 -14.54
N LYS A 97 -30.41 14.84 -15.51
CA LYS A 97 -30.93 15.41 -16.76
C LYS A 97 -32.15 16.33 -16.56
N ARG A 98 -32.98 16.09 -15.54
CA ARG A 98 -34.08 16.98 -15.16
C ARG A 98 -33.57 18.30 -14.59
N ASN A 99 -32.37 18.30 -14.01
CA ASN A 99 -31.69 19.47 -13.47
C ASN A 99 -32.60 20.27 -12.50
N VAL A 100 -33.05 19.59 -11.45
CA VAL A 100 -33.96 20.18 -10.46
C VAL A 100 -33.17 20.98 -9.41
N PRO A 101 -33.74 22.06 -8.84
CA PRO A 101 -33.11 22.79 -7.74
C PRO A 101 -32.91 21.91 -6.50
N ILE A 102 -31.81 22.16 -5.78
CA ILE A 102 -31.55 21.61 -4.46
C ILE A 102 -31.81 22.75 -3.45
N GLU A 103 -32.86 22.60 -2.66
CA GLU A 103 -33.33 23.60 -1.70
C GLU A 103 -32.97 23.16 -0.29
N GLY A 104 -32.38 24.06 0.51
CA GLY A 104 -31.99 23.78 1.90
C GLY A 104 -32.64 24.77 2.86
N GLN A 105 -32.99 24.30 4.06
CA GLN A 105 -33.42 25.16 5.16
C GLN A 105 -32.99 24.56 6.50
N TRP A 106 -32.72 25.41 7.49
CA TRP A 106 -32.46 24.96 8.85
C TRP A 106 -33.77 24.93 9.63
N ILE A 107 -34.19 23.74 10.07
CA ILE A 107 -35.46 23.54 10.77
C ILE A 107 -35.23 23.10 12.22
N PRO A 108 -36.15 23.39 13.15
CA PRO A 108 -36.08 22.86 14.51
C PRO A 108 -36.07 21.33 14.54
N LYS A 109 -35.34 20.74 15.49
CA LYS A 109 -35.26 19.28 15.64
C LYS A 109 -36.61 18.59 15.74
N ASP A 110 -37.58 19.18 16.44
CA ASP A 110 -38.91 18.59 16.59
C ASP A 110 -39.67 18.49 15.25
N GLU A 111 -39.48 19.46 14.36
CA GLU A 111 -40.02 19.41 13.00
C GLU A 111 -39.31 18.34 12.18
N ALA A 112 -37.98 18.28 12.24
CA ALA A 112 -37.19 17.24 11.57
C ALA A 112 -37.58 15.82 12.02
N ARG A 113 -37.81 15.60 13.32
CA ARG A 113 -38.29 14.31 13.85
C ARG A 113 -39.66 13.92 13.30
N ALA A 114 -40.53 14.90 13.05
CA ALA A 114 -41.84 14.63 12.46
C ALA A 114 -41.73 14.24 10.97
N ILE A 115 -40.84 14.89 10.22
CA ILE A 115 -40.58 14.60 8.81
C ILE A 115 -39.94 13.22 8.65
N PHE A 116 -38.87 12.95 9.40
CA PHE A 116 -38.09 11.71 9.32
C PHE A 116 -38.59 10.62 10.28
N ALA A 117 -39.85 10.66 10.69
CA ALA A 117 -40.42 9.76 11.70
C ALA A 117 -40.31 8.27 11.33
N ASP A 118 -40.26 7.96 10.03
CA ASP A 118 -40.10 6.60 9.52
C ASP A 118 -38.63 6.25 9.19
N GLN A 119 -37.68 7.15 9.38
CA GLN A 119 -36.25 6.97 9.07
C GLN A 119 -35.43 6.85 10.38
N PRO A 120 -35.25 5.64 10.94
CA PRO A 120 -34.67 5.47 12.27
C PRO A 120 -33.24 6.00 12.38
N TYR A 121 -32.43 5.84 11.33
CA TYR A 121 -31.05 6.33 11.29
C TYR A 121 -30.97 7.85 11.31
N LYS A 122 -31.94 8.54 10.68
CA LYS A 122 -32.02 10.00 10.71
C LYS A 122 -32.47 10.52 12.06
N LEU A 123 -33.39 9.83 12.73
CA LEU A 123 -33.79 10.16 14.10
C LEU A 123 -32.61 10.10 15.08
N GLU A 124 -31.77 9.04 14.98
CA GLU A 124 -30.54 8.96 15.79
C GLU A 124 -29.57 10.11 15.49
N LEU A 125 -29.37 10.45 14.22
CA LEU A 125 -28.52 11.58 13.83
C LEU A 125 -29.04 12.91 14.41
N ILE A 126 -30.35 13.15 14.35
CA ILE A 126 -30.98 14.34 14.92
C ILE A 126 -30.72 14.43 16.43
N ASP A 127 -30.81 13.31 17.14
CA ASP A 127 -30.60 13.28 18.60
C ASP A 127 -29.13 13.49 19.00
N GLU A 128 -28.19 13.16 18.13
CA GLU A 128 -26.74 13.33 18.37
C GLU A 128 -26.21 14.72 18.04
N ILE A 129 -26.86 15.47 17.15
CA ILE A 129 -26.47 16.85 16.84
C ILE A 129 -26.69 17.69 18.10
N ASP A 130 -25.77 18.57 18.48
CA ASP A 130 -25.94 19.43 19.67
C ASP A 130 -26.81 20.67 19.40
N ASP A 131 -26.77 21.21 18.17
CA ASP A 131 -27.52 22.42 17.76
C ASP A 131 -29.05 22.23 17.82
N GLU A 132 -29.81 23.29 18.12
CA GLU A 132 -31.28 23.23 18.22
C GLU A 132 -31.98 23.11 16.85
N THR A 133 -31.28 23.45 15.77
CA THR A 133 -31.74 23.32 14.39
C THR A 133 -30.86 22.35 13.62
N VAL A 134 -31.43 21.73 12.59
CA VAL A 134 -30.75 20.79 11.70
C VAL A 134 -31.01 21.16 10.25
N GLY A 135 -30.04 20.87 9.38
CA GLY A 135 -30.17 21.14 7.96
C GLY A 135 -31.10 20.12 7.29
N TYR A 136 -32.12 20.64 6.61
CA TYR A 136 -33.10 19.88 5.84
C TYR A 136 -32.99 20.28 4.37
N PHE A 137 -32.62 19.32 3.52
CA PHE A 137 -32.35 19.55 2.11
C PHE A 137 -33.27 18.70 1.25
N ARG A 138 -33.84 19.30 0.21
CA ARG A 138 -34.79 18.65 -0.68
C ARG A 138 -34.44 18.89 -2.14
N HIS A 139 -34.63 17.88 -2.97
CA HIS A 139 -34.65 18.01 -4.41
C HIS A 139 -35.67 17.04 -5.00
N ALA A 140 -36.45 17.49 -5.99
CA ALA A 140 -37.61 16.75 -6.47
C ALA A 140 -38.53 16.31 -5.30
N GLU A 141 -38.78 15.00 -5.16
CA GLU A 141 -39.63 14.41 -4.10
C GLU A 141 -38.78 13.80 -2.97
N PHE A 142 -37.46 13.94 -3.01
CA PHE A 142 -36.56 13.39 -2.00
C PHE A 142 -36.08 14.49 -1.06
N ASP A 143 -36.13 14.19 0.22
CA ASP A 143 -35.64 15.01 1.32
C ASP A 143 -34.62 14.25 2.16
N ASP A 144 -33.69 15.00 2.76
CA ASP A 144 -32.59 14.45 3.54
C ASP A 144 -32.14 15.39 4.67
N LEU A 145 -31.60 14.78 5.72
CA LEU A 145 -30.94 15.45 6.83
C LEU A 145 -29.44 15.57 6.51
N CYS A 146 -28.95 16.80 6.39
CA CYS A 146 -27.61 17.08 5.89
C CYS A 146 -27.04 18.41 6.41
N GLU A 147 -25.72 18.54 6.43
CA GLU A 147 -25.01 19.78 6.81
C GLU A 147 -24.92 20.82 5.67
N GLY A 148 -25.49 20.53 4.50
CA GLY A 148 -25.44 21.41 3.32
C GLY A 148 -24.17 21.26 2.50
N ARG A 149 -23.74 22.35 1.86
CA ARG A 149 -22.67 22.34 0.85
C ARG A 149 -23.04 21.43 -0.32
N HIS A 150 -24.13 21.79 -0.99
CA HIS A 150 -24.59 21.15 -2.22
C HIS A 150 -24.30 22.03 -3.44
N MET A 151 -24.39 21.43 -4.61
CA MET A 151 -24.67 22.15 -5.84
C MET A 151 -26.05 22.81 -5.78
N GLU A 152 -26.27 23.87 -6.56
CA GLU A 152 -27.57 24.56 -6.61
C GLU A 152 -28.64 23.69 -7.31
N GLN A 153 -28.23 22.83 -8.25
CA GLN A 153 -29.10 22.01 -9.07
C GLN A 153 -28.50 20.62 -9.32
N THR A 154 -29.36 19.61 -9.47
CA THR A 154 -28.92 18.22 -9.69
C THR A 154 -28.16 18.01 -11.00
N GLY A 155 -28.31 18.89 -12.01
CA GLY A 155 -27.60 18.80 -13.27
C GLY A 155 -26.16 19.32 -13.22
N GLN A 156 -25.75 19.93 -12.10
CA GLN A 156 -24.38 20.40 -11.87
C GLN A 156 -23.47 19.33 -11.26
N VAL A 157 -23.98 18.11 -11.03
CA VAL A 157 -23.11 16.99 -10.69
C VAL A 157 -22.28 16.59 -11.92
N GLY A 158 -21.06 16.10 -11.67
CA GLY A 158 -20.12 15.76 -12.73
C GLY A 158 -20.42 14.44 -13.43
N ALA A 159 -19.42 13.92 -14.15
CA ALA A 159 -19.46 12.56 -14.67
C ALA A 159 -19.33 11.56 -13.52
N PHE A 160 -20.19 10.54 -13.51
CA PHE A 160 -20.19 9.54 -12.45
C PHE A 160 -20.50 8.12 -12.96
N THR A 161 -20.10 7.13 -12.16
CA THR A 161 -20.49 5.73 -12.30
C THR A 161 -20.64 5.08 -10.93
N LEU A 162 -21.56 4.13 -10.78
CA LEU A 162 -21.64 3.28 -9.59
C LEU A 162 -20.61 2.16 -9.72
N THR A 163 -19.87 1.90 -8.65
CA THR A 163 -18.72 0.98 -8.68
C THR A 163 -19.06 -0.38 -8.10
N HIS A 164 -19.50 -0.43 -6.85
CA HIS A 164 -19.78 -1.69 -6.14
C HIS A 164 -20.70 -1.46 -4.93
N VAL A 165 -21.25 -2.57 -4.40
CA VAL A 165 -21.95 -2.60 -3.11
C VAL A 165 -21.08 -3.32 -2.09
N SER A 166 -21.06 -2.84 -0.86
CA SER A 166 -20.42 -3.50 0.29
C SER A 166 -21.35 -3.51 1.50
N GLY A 167 -21.01 -4.28 2.53
CA GLY A 167 -21.69 -4.25 3.81
C GLY A 167 -21.03 -3.26 4.77
N ALA A 168 -21.82 -2.48 5.49
CA ALA A 168 -21.33 -1.59 6.54
C ALA A 168 -22.21 -1.72 7.79
N TYR A 169 -21.62 -1.83 8.96
CA TYR A 169 -22.39 -1.78 10.20
C TYR A 169 -22.66 -0.33 10.60
N TRP A 170 -23.88 -0.04 11.05
CA TRP A 170 -24.22 1.30 11.53
C TRP A 170 -23.29 1.72 12.68
N ARG A 171 -22.67 2.91 12.56
CA ARG A 171 -21.61 3.42 13.46
C ARG A 171 -20.38 2.50 13.61
N GLY A 172 -20.18 1.54 12.71
CA GLY A 172 -19.09 0.57 12.79
C GLY A 172 -19.25 -0.46 13.93
N ASP A 173 -20.43 -0.55 14.55
CA ASP A 173 -20.71 -1.53 15.60
C ASP A 173 -21.36 -2.79 15.02
N GLU A 174 -20.61 -3.89 15.01
CA GLU A 174 -21.02 -5.21 14.48
C GLU A 174 -22.29 -5.79 15.13
N ARG A 175 -22.72 -5.24 16.27
CA ARG A 175 -23.98 -5.63 16.95
C ARG A 175 -25.21 -4.93 16.37
N ARG A 176 -25.02 -3.91 15.54
CA ARG A 176 -26.09 -3.11 14.92
C ARG A 176 -26.47 -3.67 13.55
N PRO A 177 -27.61 -3.24 12.95
CA PRO A 177 -28.00 -3.70 11.63
C PRO A 177 -26.89 -3.50 10.58
N MET A 178 -26.70 -4.53 9.75
CA MET A 178 -25.80 -4.46 8.61
C MET A 178 -26.51 -3.74 7.46
N LEU A 179 -25.96 -2.59 7.07
CA LEU A 179 -26.41 -1.76 5.97
C LEU A 179 -25.72 -2.18 4.66
N GLN A 180 -26.34 -1.81 3.55
CA GLN A 180 -25.79 -1.95 2.21
C GLN A 180 -25.26 -0.60 1.75
N ARG A 181 -23.93 -0.51 1.61
CA ARG A 181 -23.23 0.68 1.17
C ARG A 181 -23.03 0.64 -0.34
N VAL A 182 -23.60 1.61 -1.06
CA VAL A 182 -23.42 1.75 -2.51
C VAL A 182 -22.37 2.81 -2.78
N TYR A 183 -21.29 2.46 -3.49
CA TYR A 183 -20.21 3.37 -3.85
C TYR A 183 -20.35 3.90 -5.28
N GLY A 184 -20.10 5.19 -5.47
CA GLY A 184 -19.97 5.83 -6.77
C GLY A 184 -18.65 6.58 -6.91
N ALA A 185 -18.10 6.61 -8.12
CA ALA A 185 -16.98 7.49 -8.48
C ALA A 185 -17.53 8.73 -9.19
N LEU A 186 -16.95 9.90 -8.93
CA LEU A 186 -17.37 11.15 -9.58
C LEU A 186 -16.21 12.10 -9.81
N PHE A 187 -16.17 12.62 -11.03
CA PHE A 187 -15.20 13.59 -11.51
C PHE A 187 -15.89 14.74 -12.26
N PRO A 188 -15.27 15.93 -12.34
CA PRO A 188 -15.78 17.07 -13.09
C PRO A 188 -16.13 16.75 -14.54
N THR A 189 -15.33 15.92 -15.21
CA THR A 189 -15.47 15.59 -16.63
C THR A 189 -15.52 14.08 -16.88
N GLN A 190 -16.09 13.69 -18.03
CA GLN A 190 -16.12 12.28 -18.45
C GLN A 190 -14.71 11.76 -18.73
N GLU A 191 -13.82 12.60 -19.26
CA GLU A 191 -12.42 12.25 -19.53
C GLU A 191 -11.67 11.89 -18.25
N GLU A 192 -11.83 12.68 -17.18
CA GLU A 192 -11.23 12.39 -15.88
C GLU A 192 -11.80 11.12 -15.24
N LEU A 193 -13.12 10.88 -15.38
CA LEU A 193 -13.73 9.64 -14.92
C LEU A 193 -13.18 8.43 -15.68
N ASP A 194 -13.10 8.50 -17.00
CA ASP A 194 -12.59 7.42 -17.84
C ASP A 194 -11.11 7.14 -17.52
N ALA A 195 -10.30 8.18 -17.30
CA ALA A 195 -8.91 8.05 -16.88
C ALA A 195 -8.79 7.36 -15.50
N TYR A 196 -9.63 7.74 -14.53
CA TYR A 196 -9.66 7.09 -13.22
C TYR A 196 -10.08 5.61 -13.31
N LEU A 197 -11.08 5.29 -14.12
CA LEU A 197 -11.54 3.91 -14.32
C LEU A 197 -10.47 3.06 -15.01
N ALA A 198 -9.79 3.60 -16.02
CA ALA A 198 -8.67 2.93 -16.68
C ALA A 198 -7.50 2.68 -15.72
N ALA A 199 -7.15 3.67 -14.88
CA ALA A 199 -6.11 3.52 -13.86
C ALA A 199 -6.46 2.44 -12.82
N ARG A 200 -7.74 2.37 -12.42
CA ARG A 200 -8.24 1.32 -11.51
C ARG A 200 -8.23 -0.07 -12.13
N GLU A 201 -8.66 -0.20 -13.39
CA GLU A 201 -8.62 -1.47 -14.11
C GLU A 201 -7.17 -1.96 -14.24
N GLU A 202 -6.24 -1.05 -14.53
CA GLU A 202 -4.82 -1.36 -14.60
C GLU A 202 -4.24 -1.76 -13.22
N ALA A 203 -4.64 -1.09 -12.14
CA ALA A 203 -4.25 -1.46 -10.79
C ALA A 203 -4.81 -2.85 -10.38
N GLU A 204 -6.08 -3.12 -10.65
CA GLU A 204 -6.69 -4.44 -10.45
C GLU A 204 -6.01 -5.50 -11.33
N ARG A 205 -5.52 -5.12 -12.52
CA ARG A 205 -4.78 -6.02 -13.39
C ARG A 205 -3.44 -6.45 -12.76
N ARG A 206 -2.84 -5.55 -11.99
CA ARG A 206 -1.54 -5.70 -11.33
C ARG A 206 -1.61 -6.21 -9.91
N ASP A 207 -2.81 -6.36 -9.35
CA ASP A 207 -3.01 -6.80 -7.97
C ASP A 207 -2.24 -8.09 -7.66
N HIS A 208 -1.30 -7.99 -6.72
CA HIS A 208 -0.41 -9.08 -6.36
C HIS A 208 -1.14 -10.30 -5.79
N ARG A 209 -2.35 -10.15 -5.23
CA ARG A 209 -3.16 -11.27 -4.71
C ARG A 209 -3.73 -12.08 -5.86
N ARG A 210 -4.18 -11.41 -6.92
CA ARG A 210 -4.66 -12.06 -8.13
C ARG A 210 -3.52 -12.74 -8.87
N LEU A 211 -2.46 -11.99 -9.17
CA LEU A 211 -1.28 -12.49 -9.88
C LEU A 211 -0.53 -13.55 -9.08
N GLY A 212 -0.43 -13.40 -7.76
CA GLY A 212 0.18 -14.38 -6.86
C GLY A 212 -0.49 -15.76 -6.96
N ARG A 213 -1.82 -15.79 -7.07
CA ARG A 213 -2.58 -17.02 -7.32
C ARG A 213 -2.41 -17.54 -8.74
N GLU A 214 -2.52 -16.68 -9.75
CA GLU A 214 -2.41 -17.07 -11.17
C GLU A 214 -1.03 -17.62 -11.53
N LEU A 215 0.02 -17.10 -10.89
CA LEU A 215 1.42 -17.47 -11.10
C LEU A 215 1.93 -18.49 -10.08
N ASP A 216 1.09 -18.95 -9.15
CA ASP A 216 1.42 -19.92 -8.12
C ASP A 216 2.62 -19.49 -7.23
N LEU A 217 2.62 -18.22 -6.81
CA LEU A 217 3.70 -17.63 -6.02
C LEU A 217 3.50 -17.82 -4.51
N PHE A 218 2.28 -17.61 -4.03
CA PHE A 218 1.94 -17.72 -2.61
C PHE A 218 0.44 -17.96 -2.42
N SER A 219 0.08 -18.31 -1.18
CA SER A 219 -1.30 -18.35 -0.70
C SER A 219 -1.43 -17.76 0.71
N THR A 220 -2.67 -17.45 1.07
CA THR A 220 -3.08 -17.01 2.40
C THR A 220 -4.26 -17.86 2.86
N HIS A 221 -4.23 -18.31 4.11
CA HIS A 221 -5.26 -19.17 4.70
C HIS A 221 -5.85 -18.51 5.95
N GLU A 222 -6.97 -17.81 5.80
CA GLU A 222 -7.63 -17.08 6.89
C GLU A 222 -8.04 -18.02 8.03
N GLU A 223 -8.41 -19.26 7.69
CA GLU A 223 -8.82 -20.29 8.64
C GLU A 223 -7.68 -20.77 9.56
N TYR A 224 -6.42 -20.61 9.15
CA TYR A 224 -5.25 -21.05 9.91
C TYR A 224 -4.44 -19.89 10.51
N GLY A 225 -4.56 -18.69 9.95
CA GLY A 225 -3.90 -17.51 10.47
C GLY A 225 -3.86 -16.37 9.46
N PRO A 226 -4.71 -15.34 9.60
CA PRO A 226 -4.73 -14.23 8.65
C PRO A 226 -3.43 -13.42 8.76
N GLY A 227 -2.90 -13.01 7.60
CA GLY A 227 -1.65 -12.26 7.51
C GLY A 227 -0.39 -13.12 7.67
N LEU A 228 -0.49 -14.43 7.48
CA LEU A 228 0.65 -15.35 7.42
C LEU A 228 0.78 -15.91 6.00
N ILE A 229 1.88 -15.58 5.32
CA ILE A 229 2.10 -15.93 3.91
C ILE A 229 2.65 -17.35 3.78
N TYR A 230 2.02 -18.14 2.92
CA TYR A 230 2.50 -19.46 2.52
C TYR A 230 3.22 -19.33 1.18
N TRP A 231 4.54 -19.36 1.22
CA TRP A 231 5.37 -19.27 0.02
C TRP A 231 5.35 -20.59 -0.77
N HIS A 232 4.92 -20.53 -2.03
CA HIS A 232 4.92 -21.68 -2.93
C HIS A 232 6.30 -21.85 -3.59
N PRO A 233 6.63 -22.98 -4.23
CA PRO A 233 7.95 -23.19 -4.82
C PRO A 233 8.40 -22.09 -5.79
N LYS A 234 7.48 -21.51 -6.58
CA LYS A 234 7.82 -20.40 -7.49
C LYS A 234 8.10 -19.12 -6.72
N GLY A 235 7.23 -18.71 -5.80
CA GLY A 235 7.48 -17.52 -4.96
C GLY A 235 8.73 -17.65 -4.09
N ALA A 236 8.99 -18.83 -3.55
CA ALA A 236 10.19 -19.13 -2.77
C ALA A 236 11.49 -18.99 -3.59
N ARG A 237 11.47 -19.31 -4.90
CA ARG A 237 12.62 -19.05 -5.79
C ARG A 237 12.86 -17.56 -5.94
N VAL A 238 11.82 -16.76 -6.20
CA VAL A 238 11.98 -15.30 -6.31
C VAL A 238 12.52 -14.71 -5.01
N ARG A 239 11.95 -15.14 -3.87
CA ARG A 239 12.44 -14.77 -2.54
C ARG A 239 13.92 -15.13 -2.36
N LEU A 240 14.34 -16.34 -2.74
CA LEU A 240 15.75 -16.74 -2.65
C LEU A 240 16.67 -15.78 -3.43
N GLU A 241 16.32 -15.41 -4.66
CA GLU A 241 17.13 -14.47 -5.46
C GLU A 241 17.23 -13.09 -4.80
N MET A 242 16.14 -12.61 -4.19
CA MET A 242 16.14 -11.37 -3.41
C MET A 242 17.07 -11.47 -2.18
N GLU A 243 16.97 -12.57 -1.44
CA GLU A 243 17.78 -12.81 -0.26
C GLU A 243 19.27 -12.98 -0.60
N GLU A 244 19.60 -13.63 -1.71
CA GLU A 244 20.98 -13.79 -2.19
C GLU A 244 21.58 -12.47 -2.64
N LEU A 245 20.84 -11.65 -3.38
CA LEU A 245 21.27 -10.29 -3.73
C LEU A 245 21.56 -9.49 -2.46
N TRP A 246 20.63 -9.48 -1.53
CA TRP A 246 20.79 -8.79 -0.25
C TRP A 246 22.05 -9.25 0.47
N ARG A 247 22.26 -10.56 0.66
CA ARG A 247 23.44 -11.08 1.38
C ARG A 247 24.74 -10.63 0.72
N ASN A 248 24.83 -10.76 -0.60
CA ASN A 248 26.06 -10.41 -1.32
C ASN A 248 26.37 -8.92 -1.20
N GLU A 249 25.39 -8.04 -1.46
CA GLU A 249 25.58 -6.58 -1.38
C GLU A 249 25.91 -6.12 0.05
N HIS A 250 25.38 -6.79 1.08
CA HIS A 250 25.67 -6.48 2.48
C HIS A 250 27.07 -6.89 2.89
N LEU A 251 27.50 -8.10 2.50
CA LEU A 251 28.86 -8.58 2.75
C LEU A 251 29.89 -7.69 2.06
N ASP A 252 29.63 -7.29 0.81
CA ASP A 252 30.49 -6.37 0.05
C ASP A 252 30.54 -4.97 0.69
N ALA A 253 29.44 -4.54 1.34
CA ALA A 253 29.38 -3.29 2.11
C ALA A 253 29.92 -3.42 3.56
N GLY A 254 30.54 -4.55 3.92
CA GLY A 254 31.18 -4.75 5.22
C GLY A 254 30.20 -4.94 6.39
N TYR A 255 29.02 -5.51 6.12
CA TYR A 255 28.09 -5.97 7.16
C TYR A 255 28.43 -7.40 7.58
N GLU A 256 28.26 -7.67 8.88
CA GLU A 256 28.35 -9.00 9.46
C GLU A 256 26.93 -9.58 9.64
N LEU A 257 26.71 -10.77 9.08
CA LEU A 257 25.42 -11.44 9.16
C LEU A 257 25.23 -12.13 10.51
N VAL A 258 24.10 -11.88 11.16
CA VAL A 258 23.71 -12.50 12.43
C VAL A 258 22.37 -13.23 12.31
N TYR A 259 22.10 -14.13 13.25
CA TYR A 259 20.83 -14.84 13.37
C TYR A 259 20.40 -14.83 14.83
N THR A 260 19.19 -14.32 15.10
CA THR A 260 18.70 -14.13 16.46
C THR A 260 17.41 -14.91 16.73
N PRO A 261 17.11 -15.29 17.99
CA PRO A 261 15.90 -16.04 18.33
C PRO A 261 14.60 -15.32 17.91
N HIS A 262 13.51 -16.07 17.76
CA HIS A 262 12.18 -15.51 17.46
C HIS A 262 11.41 -15.05 18.71
N THR A 263 11.87 -15.40 19.90
CA THR A 263 11.19 -15.10 21.16
C THR A 263 12.16 -14.53 22.19
N GLY A 264 11.64 -13.71 23.09
CA GLY A 264 12.37 -13.14 24.22
C GLY A 264 11.49 -13.00 25.45
N ARG A 265 12.10 -13.09 26.64
CA ARG A 265 11.41 -12.88 27.92
C ARG A 265 10.92 -11.43 28.04
N SER A 266 9.85 -11.20 28.80
CA SER A 266 9.30 -9.85 29.08
C SER A 266 10.38 -8.83 29.45
N THR A 267 11.37 -9.24 30.26
CA THR A 267 12.48 -8.39 30.71
C THR A 267 13.26 -7.71 29.58
N LEU A 268 13.41 -8.38 28.42
CA LEU A 268 14.09 -7.81 27.26
C LEU A 268 13.29 -6.63 26.68
N TRP A 269 11.96 -6.78 26.64
CA TRP A 269 11.02 -5.85 26.04
C TRP A 269 10.64 -4.71 26.98
N GLU A 270 10.64 -4.97 28.29
CA GLU A 270 10.59 -3.95 29.34
C GLU A 270 11.83 -3.05 29.25
N GLN A 271 13.02 -3.67 29.22
CA GLN A 271 14.27 -2.91 29.12
C GLN A 271 14.31 -2.07 27.84
N SER A 272 13.98 -2.64 26.69
CA SER A 272 13.95 -1.91 25.42
C SER A 272 12.80 -0.88 25.33
N GLY A 273 11.86 -0.86 26.27
CA GLY A 273 10.68 0.01 26.26
C GLY A 273 9.59 -0.41 25.27
N HIS A 274 9.74 -1.55 24.58
CA HIS A 274 8.76 -2.01 23.61
C HIS A 274 7.44 -2.43 24.28
N LEU A 275 7.47 -2.93 25.51
CA LEU A 275 6.22 -3.19 26.24
C LEU A 275 5.52 -1.90 26.69
N ASP A 276 6.24 -0.79 26.84
CA ASP A 276 5.63 0.49 27.21
C ASP A 276 4.91 1.12 26.01
N PHE A 277 5.54 1.09 24.83
CA PHE A 277 5.09 1.83 23.64
C PHE A 277 4.43 0.97 22.56
N TYR A 278 4.68 -0.34 22.55
CA TYR A 278 4.34 -1.23 21.43
C TYR A 278 3.54 -2.47 21.83
N ALA A 279 3.15 -2.61 23.11
CA ALA A 279 2.46 -3.81 23.62
C ALA A 279 1.17 -4.13 22.85
N GLU A 280 0.39 -3.12 22.44
CA GLU A 280 -0.83 -3.32 21.66
C GLU A 280 -0.58 -3.91 20.27
N SER A 281 0.62 -3.75 19.73
CA SER A 281 1.07 -4.29 18.45
C SER A 281 1.92 -5.54 18.60
N MET A 282 2.09 -6.07 19.81
CA MET A 282 2.77 -7.34 20.08
C MET A 282 1.76 -8.48 20.19
N TYR A 283 2.18 -9.68 19.79
CA TYR A 283 1.40 -10.88 20.10
C TYR A 283 1.32 -11.10 21.61
N SER A 284 0.21 -11.67 22.08
CA SER A 284 0.05 -12.04 23.49
C SER A 284 1.20 -12.92 23.97
N PRO A 285 1.64 -12.76 25.23
CA PRO A 285 2.73 -13.56 25.76
C PRO A 285 2.33 -15.03 25.86
N MET A 286 3.32 -15.89 25.72
CA MET A 286 3.26 -17.30 26.09
C MET A 286 3.83 -17.46 27.49
N ASP A 287 3.10 -18.11 28.39
CA ASP A 287 3.63 -18.54 29.69
C ASP A 287 4.57 -19.75 29.47
N VAL A 288 5.85 -19.54 29.75
CA VAL A 288 6.88 -20.58 29.71
C VAL A 288 7.53 -20.64 31.09
N ASP A 289 7.23 -21.71 31.83
CA ASP A 289 7.74 -21.97 33.18
C ASP A 289 7.49 -20.81 34.18
N GLY A 290 6.33 -20.14 34.07
CA GLY A 290 5.95 -19.01 34.93
C GLY A 290 6.61 -17.69 34.53
N SER A 291 7.18 -17.61 33.33
CA SER A 291 7.70 -16.38 32.74
C SER A 291 7.01 -16.06 31.42
N ASP A 292 6.67 -14.80 31.22
CA ASP A 292 6.11 -14.34 29.95
C ASP A 292 7.19 -14.26 28.86
N PHE A 293 6.94 -14.94 27.75
CA PHE A 293 7.73 -14.86 26.52
C PHE A 293 6.91 -14.25 25.39
N TYR A 294 7.50 -13.31 24.67
CA TYR A 294 6.87 -12.68 23.52
C TYR A 294 7.58 -13.09 22.23
N MET A 295 6.80 -13.24 21.16
CA MET A 295 7.32 -13.25 19.80
C MET A 295 7.93 -11.89 19.48
N LYS A 296 9.09 -11.85 18.83
CA LYS A 296 9.80 -10.59 18.58
C LYS A 296 9.02 -9.69 17.60
N PRO A 297 8.69 -8.43 17.96
CA PRO A 297 8.13 -7.45 17.01
C PRO A 297 9.21 -6.73 16.20
N MET A 298 10.48 -6.79 16.65
CA MET A 298 11.66 -6.13 16.10
C MET A 298 12.94 -6.91 16.47
N ASN A 299 14.02 -6.75 15.70
CA ASN A 299 15.29 -7.46 15.93
C ASN A 299 16.27 -6.67 16.81
N CYS A 300 16.12 -5.35 16.92
CA CYS A 300 17.06 -4.44 17.58
C CYS A 300 17.55 -4.90 18.97
N PRO A 301 16.71 -5.40 19.91
CA PRO A 301 17.19 -5.74 21.24
C PRO A 301 18.17 -6.92 21.22
N PHE A 302 18.02 -7.85 20.28
CA PHE A 302 18.92 -9.00 20.14
C PHE A 302 20.27 -8.61 19.56
N HIS A 303 20.30 -7.69 18.59
CA HIS A 303 21.55 -7.17 18.01
C HIS A 303 22.35 -6.41 19.06
N ILE A 304 21.66 -5.68 19.95
CA ILE A 304 22.28 -5.04 21.12
C ILE A 304 22.89 -6.06 22.08
N GLN A 305 22.24 -7.21 22.33
CA GLN A 305 22.84 -8.26 23.16
C GLN A 305 24.12 -8.83 22.53
N ILE A 306 24.18 -8.94 21.20
CA ILE A 306 25.41 -9.35 20.48
C ILE A 306 26.51 -8.30 20.68
N TYR A 307 26.18 -7.01 20.54
CA TYR A 307 27.11 -5.92 20.82
C TYR A 307 27.66 -6.00 22.26
N LYS A 308 26.78 -6.13 23.26
CA LYS A 308 27.12 -6.16 24.68
C LYS A 308 27.86 -7.42 25.15
N ASN A 309 27.99 -8.44 24.31
CA ASN A 309 28.68 -9.69 24.69
C ASN A 309 30.19 -9.49 24.98
N ALA A 310 30.78 -8.36 24.56
CA ALA A 310 32.15 -8.00 24.89
C ALA A 310 32.29 -6.49 25.09
N ARG A 311 33.31 -6.07 25.86
CA ARG A 311 33.74 -4.67 25.90
C ARG A 311 34.27 -4.26 24.53
N ARG A 312 33.88 -3.08 24.05
CA ARG A 312 34.23 -2.58 22.70
C ARG A 312 35.25 -1.46 22.77
N SER A 313 36.18 -1.42 21.83
CA SER A 313 37.07 -0.28 21.57
C SER A 313 36.53 0.52 20.39
N TYR A 314 36.79 1.83 20.36
CA TYR A 314 36.49 2.69 19.21
C TYR A 314 37.08 2.16 17.88
N ARG A 315 38.17 1.38 17.93
CA ARG A 315 38.80 0.75 16.77
C ARG A 315 38.01 -0.39 16.15
N GLU A 316 37.06 -0.94 16.88
CA GLU A 316 36.13 -1.98 16.40
C GLU A 316 34.87 -1.37 15.78
N LEU A 317 34.71 -0.05 15.86
CA LEU A 317 33.60 0.69 15.27
C LEU A 317 34.04 1.31 13.93
N PRO A 318 33.16 1.37 12.92
CA PRO A 318 31.73 1.02 12.97
C PRO A 318 31.48 -0.48 12.93
N MET A 319 30.55 -0.96 13.76
CA MET A 319 30.05 -2.34 13.74
C MET A 319 28.71 -2.37 13.01
N ARG A 320 28.61 -3.19 11.96
CA ARG A 320 27.42 -3.28 11.11
C ARG A 320 26.83 -4.68 11.21
N LEU A 321 25.73 -4.84 11.95
CA LEU A 321 25.05 -6.13 12.12
C LEU A 321 23.83 -6.19 11.19
N ALA A 322 23.71 -7.23 10.37
CA ALA A 322 22.59 -7.40 9.45
C ALA A 322 21.91 -8.76 9.64
N GLU A 323 20.59 -8.81 9.57
CA GLU A 323 19.80 -10.02 9.71
C GLU A 323 18.57 -9.97 8.78
N LEU A 324 18.33 -11.06 8.04
CA LEU A 324 16.99 -11.32 7.49
C LEU A 324 16.09 -11.83 8.62
N GLY A 325 15.67 -10.91 9.50
CA GLY A 325 15.06 -11.21 10.78
C GLY A 325 13.54 -11.32 10.68
N THR A 326 13.00 -12.52 10.91
CA THR A 326 11.55 -12.72 10.95
C THR A 326 10.95 -12.22 12.25
N VAL A 327 10.04 -11.27 12.14
CA VAL A 327 9.33 -10.62 13.25
C VAL A 327 7.82 -10.83 13.12
N TYR A 328 7.11 -10.56 14.22
CA TYR A 328 5.68 -10.77 14.33
C TYR A 328 5.01 -9.55 14.96
N ARG A 329 4.03 -8.97 14.26
CA ARG A 329 3.25 -7.82 14.74
C ARG A 329 1.76 -8.15 14.74
N TYR A 330 1.10 -7.78 15.83
CA TYR A 330 -0.34 -7.91 15.96
C TYR A 330 -1.03 -6.76 15.21
N GLU A 331 -1.20 -6.97 13.91
CA GLU A 331 -2.02 -6.11 13.06
C GLU A 331 -3.50 -6.50 13.19
N ARG A 332 -4.40 -5.52 13.21
CA ARG A 332 -5.85 -5.78 13.24
C ARG A 332 -6.24 -6.54 11.97
N SER A 333 -7.12 -7.53 12.08
CA SER A 333 -7.49 -8.40 10.94
C SER A 333 -8.02 -7.60 9.75
N GLY A 334 -8.84 -6.57 10.00
CA GLY A 334 -9.39 -5.69 8.96
C GLY A 334 -8.36 -4.80 8.25
N THR A 335 -7.12 -4.70 8.73
CA THR A 335 -6.06 -3.91 8.09
C THR A 335 -5.09 -4.76 7.28
N LEU A 336 -5.22 -6.08 7.31
CA LEU A 336 -4.37 -6.99 6.56
C LEU A 336 -4.66 -6.89 5.06
N HIS A 337 -3.61 -6.94 4.24
CA HIS A 337 -3.76 -6.79 2.81
C HIS A 337 -2.70 -7.58 2.04
N GLY A 338 -3.09 -8.80 1.62
CA GLY A 338 -2.23 -9.69 0.84
C GLY A 338 -0.83 -9.81 1.44
N MET A 339 0.19 -9.45 0.67
CA MET A 339 1.59 -9.40 1.11
C MET A 339 2.04 -8.00 1.60
N LEU A 340 1.27 -6.95 1.31
CA LEU A 340 1.66 -5.57 1.61
C LEU A 340 1.52 -5.23 3.10
N ARG A 341 0.59 -5.89 3.80
CA ARG A 341 0.41 -5.76 5.25
C ARG A 341 0.05 -7.10 5.88
N VAL A 342 1.01 -7.65 6.62
CA VAL A 342 1.01 -9.02 7.15
C VAL A 342 1.38 -9.01 8.63
N ARG A 343 1.12 -10.12 9.34
CA ARG A 343 1.45 -10.26 10.77
C ARG A 343 2.79 -10.93 11.02
N GLY A 344 3.24 -11.79 10.12
CA GLY A 344 4.55 -12.44 10.17
C GLY A 344 5.32 -12.10 8.91
N PHE A 345 6.50 -11.52 9.07
CA PHE A 345 7.31 -11.06 7.94
C PHE A 345 8.79 -11.05 8.28
N THR A 346 9.62 -11.13 7.25
CA THR A 346 11.07 -11.05 7.35
C THR A 346 11.54 -9.68 6.95
N GLN A 347 12.13 -8.95 7.88
CA GLN A 347 12.76 -7.67 7.61
C GLN A 347 14.20 -7.88 7.18
N ASP A 348 14.66 -7.04 6.27
CA ASP A 348 16.04 -7.00 5.80
C ASP A 348 16.89 -6.07 6.69
N ASP A 349 16.75 -6.32 7.99
CA ASP A 349 17.06 -5.40 9.08
C ASP A 349 18.56 -5.30 9.33
N ALA A 350 19.05 -4.10 9.62
CA ALA A 350 20.44 -3.90 10.01
C ALA A 350 20.58 -2.78 11.05
N HIS A 351 21.59 -2.95 11.90
CA HIS A 351 21.93 -2.05 12.97
C HIS A 351 23.41 -1.68 12.88
N ILE A 352 23.67 -0.40 12.60
CA ILE A 352 25.02 0.17 12.58
C ILE A 352 25.27 0.81 13.93
N ILE A 353 26.34 0.40 14.58
CA ILE A 353 26.80 0.95 15.86
C ILE A 353 28.13 1.65 15.60
N CYS A 354 28.17 2.97 15.75
CA CYS A 354 29.31 3.78 15.33
C CYS A 354 29.60 4.92 16.33
N THR A 355 30.77 5.54 16.16
CA THR A 355 31.12 6.75 16.91
C THR A 355 30.50 8.00 16.26
N PRO A 356 30.37 9.13 16.99
CA PRO A 356 29.84 10.38 16.42
C PRO A 356 30.55 10.87 15.16
N ASP A 357 31.87 10.69 15.07
CA ASP A 357 32.67 11.10 13.91
C ASP A 357 32.49 10.20 12.68
N GLN A 358 31.95 9.00 12.84
CA GLN A 358 31.75 8.03 11.76
C GLN A 358 30.37 8.12 11.11
N VAL A 359 29.39 8.71 11.81
CA VAL A 359 27.97 8.51 11.48
C VAL A 359 27.55 9.07 10.11
N GLU A 360 28.14 10.19 9.69
CA GLU A 360 27.82 10.78 8.38
C GLU A 360 28.23 9.85 7.23
N ASP A 361 29.47 9.32 7.27
CA ASP A 361 29.97 8.42 6.23
C ASP A 361 29.20 7.09 6.22
N GLU A 362 28.75 6.61 7.38
CA GLU A 362 27.91 5.42 7.47
C GLU A 362 26.54 5.64 6.80
N ILE A 363 25.88 6.78 7.02
CA ILE A 363 24.59 7.08 6.38
C ILE A 363 24.76 7.21 4.87
N VAL A 364 25.80 7.91 4.40
CA VAL A 364 26.10 8.01 2.96
C VAL A 364 26.25 6.62 2.35
N GLY A 365 27.02 5.74 2.99
CA GLY A 365 27.19 4.36 2.55
C GLY A 365 25.88 3.57 2.50
N VAL A 366 24.96 3.80 3.46
CA VAL A 366 23.63 3.18 3.44
C VAL A 366 22.78 3.68 2.27
N VAL A 367 22.78 4.98 1.99
CA VAL A 367 22.01 5.55 0.86
C VAL A 367 22.56 5.05 -0.48
N GLU A 368 23.88 4.98 -0.64
CA GLU A 368 24.50 4.41 -1.85
C GLU A 368 24.16 2.93 -2.04
N LEU A 369 24.18 2.14 -0.95
CA LEU A 369 23.78 0.74 -0.96
C LEU A 369 22.30 0.58 -1.32
N PHE A 370 21.43 1.41 -0.74
CA PHE A 370 20.01 1.49 -1.04
C PHE A 370 19.75 1.73 -2.53
N LEU A 371 20.38 2.76 -3.12
CA LEU A 371 20.20 3.10 -4.54
C LEU A 371 20.67 1.98 -5.47
N ARG A 372 21.80 1.34 -5.14
CA ARG A 372 22.34 0.23 -5.91
C ARG A 372 21.42 -0.99 -5.88
N VAL A 373 20.99 -1.39 -4.69
CA VAL A 373 20.15 -2.57 -4.49
C VAL A 373 18.80 -2.39 -5.19
N LEU A 374 18.15 -1.24 -5.02
CA LEU A 374 16.84 -1.01 -5.63
C LEU A 374 16.89 -0.74 -7.12
N GLY A 375 17.97 -0.12 -7.61
CA GLY A 375 18.23 0.01 -9.04
C GLY A 375 18.30 -1.36 -9.74
N ALA A 376 18.80 -2.40 -9.08
CA ALA A 376 18.80 -3.76 -9.62
C ALA A 376 17.38 -4.35 -9.79
N PHE A 377 16.40 -3.83 -9.06
CA PHE A 377 14.97 -4.17 -9.16
C PHE A 377 14.19 -3.24 -10.09
N GLY A 378 14.86 -2.33 -10.81
CA GLY A 378 14.21 -1.40 -11.73
C GLY A 378 13.58 -0.16 -11.09
N PHE A 379 13.82 0.09 -9.80
CA PHE A 379 13.37 1.34 -9.15
C PHE A 379 14.44 2.42 -9.32
N HIS A 380 14.20 3.32 -10.27
CA HIS A 380 15.10 4.44 -10.58
C HIS A 380 14.59 5.80 -10.07
N GLU A 381 13.31 5.89 -9.73
CA GLU A 381 12.70 7.06 -9.10
C GLU A 381 12.44 6.76 -7.62
N VAL A 382 13.03 7.58 -6.75
CA VAL A 382 12.88 7.49 -5.30
C VAL A 382 12.59 8.89 -4.77
N ARG A 383 11.62 9.00 -3.87
CA ARG A 383 11.35 10.21 -3.10
C ARG A 383 11.83 10.00 -1.66
N ALA A 384 12.65 10.91 -1.17
CA ALA A 384 13.13 10.86 0.21
C ALA A 384 12.40 11.88 1.08
N ARG A 385 12.10 11.52 2.33
CA ARG A 385 11.53 12.41 3.34
C ARG A 385 12.40 12.40 4.59
N LEU A 386 12.87 13.57 5.00
CA LEU A 386 13.66 13.79 6.19
C LEU A 386 12.75 14.25 7.33
N SER A 387 12.50 13.38 8.31
CA SER A 387 11.69 13.74 9.48
C SER A 387 12.60 14.23 10.61
N THR A 388 12.36 15.46 11.09
CA THR A 388 13.19 16.16 12.10
C THR A 388 12.62 16.04 13.52
N ARG A 389 13.36 16.53 14.51
CA ARG A 389 13.03 16.45 15.94
C ARG A 389 11.61 16.97 16.26
N PRO A 390 10.78 16.17 16.97
CA PRO A 390 9.49 16.64 17.47
C PRO A 390 9.61 17.80 18.46
N ASP A 391 8.63 18.71 18.45
CA ASP A 391 8.63 19.89 19.32
C ASP A 391 8.42 19.57 20.81
N GLU A 392 7.65 18.53 21.12
CA GLU A 392 7.20 18.28 22.50
C GLU A 392 7.97 17.19 23.24
N LYS A 393 8.10 16.00 22.64
CA LYS A 393 8.57 14.78 23.32
C LYS A 393 9.63 14.06 22.50
N TYR A 394 10.86 14.15 22.95
CA TYR A 394 12.00 13.40 22.43
C TYR A 394 12.96 13.00 23.56
N VAL A 395 13.84 12.04 23.27
CA VAL A 395 14.94 11.62 24.15
C VAL A 395 16.29 11.86 23.46
N GLY A 396 17.37 11.88 24.24
CA GLY A 396 18.71 12.25 23.76
C GLY A 396 19.02 13.75 23.93
N ALA A 397 20.30 14.10 23.78
CA ALA A 397 20.73 15.50 23.88
C ALA A 397 20.36 16.27 22.60
N VAL A 398 20.09 17.58 22.73
CA VAL A 398 19.76 18.45 21.58
C VAL A 398 20.91 18.44 20.58
N GLU A 399 22.15 18.43 21.07
CA GLU A 399 23.36 18.39 20.26
C GLU A 399 23.48 17.10 19.44
N ASP A 400 23.04 15.96 19.99
CA ASP A 400 23.03 14.68 19.28
C ASP A 400 22.00 14.68 18.15
N TRP A 401 20.83 15.28 18.40
CA TRP A 401 19.80 15.48 17.39
C TRP A 401 20.26 16.40 16.26
N ASP A 402 20.88 17.54 16.59
CA ASP A 402 21.38 18.50 15.61
C ASP A 402 22.47 17.86 14.73
N LEU A 403 23.34 17.03 15.33
CA LEU A 403 24.33 16.24 14.59
C LEU A 403 23.64 15.23 13.67
N ALA A 404 22.70 14.44 14.18
CA ALA A 404 22.00 13.42 13.41
C ALA A 404 21.22 14.00 12.23
N GLU A 405 20.47 15.07 12.42
CA GLU A 405 19.75 15.78 11.35
C GLU A 405 20.71 16.33 10.29
N THR A 406 21.84 16.90 10.73
CA THR A 406 22.88 17.39 9.83
C THR A 406 23.49 16.24 9.03
N SER A 407 23.78 15.11 9.66
CA SER A 407 24.34 13.94 8.97
C SER A 407 23.36 13.31 7.97
N LEU A 408 22.07 13.21 8.31
CA LEU A 408 21.04 12.74 7.37
C LEU A 408 20.91 13.69 6.17
N ARG A 409 20.90 15.00 6.43
CA ARG A 409 20.85 16.03 5.37
C ARG A 409 22.08 15.95 4.44
N ALA A 410 23.27 15.88 5.03
CA ALA A 410 24.52 15.77 4.28
C ALA A 410 24.53 14.52 3.39
N ALA A 411 24.00 13.40 3.87
CA ALA A 411 23.92 12.17 3.07
C ALA A 411 22.99 12.31 1.85
N LEU A 412 21.82 12.95 2.03
CA LEU A 412 20.88 13.23 0.93
C LEU A 412 21.50 14.17 -0.11
N GLU A 413 22.18 15.23 0.34
CA GLU A 413 22.83 16.20 -0.53
C GLU A 413 24.03 15.61 -1.28
N ARG A 414 24.87 14.80 -0.62
CA ARG A 414 26.03 14.12 -1.24
C ARG A 414 25.61 13.11 -2.31
N THR A 415 24.47 12.45 -2.11
CA THR A 415 23.94 11.46 -3.06
C THR A 415 23.06 12.09 -4.15
N GLY A 416 22.76 13.39 -4.04
CA GLY A 416 21.99 14.13 -5.03
C GLY A 416 20.50 13.75 -5.06
N LEU A 417 19.99 13.15 -3.98
CA LEU A 417 18.58 12.78 -3.89
C LEU A 417 17.74 14.01 -3.56
N ALA A 418 16.66 14.19 -4.32
CA ALA A 418 15.64 15.16 -3.96
C ALA A 418 14.91 14.66 -2.71
N TYR A 419 14.69 15.57 -1.75
CA TYR A 419 14.01 15.24 -0.50
C TYR A 419 13.10 16.37 -0.04
N GLU A 420 12.06 15.99 0.69
CA GLU A 420 11.20 16.89 1.45
C GLU A 420 11.55 16.81 2.94
N VAL A 421 11.29 17.88 3.69
CA VAL A 421 11.53 17.93 5.13
C VAL A 421 10.18 17.93 5.84
N ASP A 422 9.94 16.88 6.62
CA ASP A 422 8.77 16.72 7.46
C ASP A 422 9.13 17.24 8.87
N GLU A 423 8.97 18.55 9.06
CA GLU A 423 9.35 19.22 10.31
C GLU A 423 8.57 18.67 11.51
N GLY A 424 9.28 18.19 12.53
CA GLY A 424 8.67 17.69 13.77
C GLY A 424 8.11 16.25 13.70
N GLU A 425 8.20 15.58 12.56
CA GLU A 425 7.61 14.24 12.34
C GLU A 425 8.58 13.07 12.67
N GLY A 426 9.74 13.36 13.27
CA GLY A 426 10.71 12.37 13.72
C GLY A 426 10.13 11.45 14.81
N ALA A 427 10.72 10.26 14.97
CA ALA A 427 10.34 9.42 16.11
C ALA A 427 10.88 10.03 17.40
N PHE A 428 10.26 9.77 18.56
CA PHE A 428 10.72 10.35 19.83
C PHE A 428 12.19 10.01 20.18
N TYR A 429 12.77 8.98 19.56
CA TYR A 429 14.13 8.50 19.81
C TYR A 429 15.17 8.87 18.76
N GLY A 430 14.80 9.53 17.66
CA GLY A 430 15.76 10.00 16.66
C GLY A 430 15.14 10.40 15.32
N PRO A 431 15.88 11.19 14.52
CA PRO A 431 15.45 11.58 13.18
C PRO A 431 15.59 10.40 12.21
N LYS A 432 14.91 10.48 11.06
CA LYS A 432 14.94 9.44 10.05
C LYS A 432 14.84 9.98 8.63
N ILE A 433 15.36 9.19 7.70
CA ILE A 433 15.03 9.30 6.28
C ILE A 433 14.12 8.13 5.92
N ASP A 434 12.95 8.42 5.38
CA ASP A 434 12.10 7.44 4.73
C ASP A 434 12.26 7.55 3.21
N PHE A 435 12.33 6.40 2.53
CA PHE A 435 12.40 6.34 1.07
C PHE A 435 11.13 5.70 0.52
N ASP A 436 10.43 6.48 -0.29
CA ASP A 436 9.25 6.07 -1.02
C ASP A 436 9.66 5.63 -2.43
N LEU A 437 9.31 4.38 -2.76
CA LEU A 437 9.53 3.82 -4.09
C LEU A 437 8.35 4.16 -4.98
N VAL A 438 8.63 4.73 -6.15
CA VAL A 438 7.59 5.00 -7.15
C VAL A 438 7.43 3.77 -8.03
N ASP A 439 6.26 3.15 -8.02
CA ASP A 439 5.98 2.00 -8.88
C ASP A 439 5.61 2.39 -10.32
N ALA A 440 5.41 1.40 -11.19
CA ALA A 440 5.06 1.61 -12.59
C ALA A 440 3.67 2.28 -12.81
N LEU A 441 2.88 2.47 -11.76
CA LEU A 441 1.63 3.22 -11.77
C LEU A 441 1.76 4.61 -11.15
N GLY A 442 2.97 5.01 -10.73
CA GLY A 442 3.23 6.28 -10.04
C GLY A 442 2.79 6.30 -8.58
N ARG A 443 2.53 5.13 -7.96
CA ARG A 443 2.17 5.05 -6.53
C ARG A 443 3.43 5.03 -5.68
N ASP A 444 3.36 5.72 -4.55
CA ASP A 444 4.44 5.78 -3.56
C ASP A 444 4.36 4.62 -2.56
N TRP A 445 5.47 3.92 -2.39
CA TRP A 445 5.59 2.82 -1.43
C TRP A 445 6.74 3.06 -0.46
N GLN A 446 6.42 3.48 0.76
CA GLN A 446 7.40 3.56 1.84
C GLN A 446 7.93 2.16 2.19
N CYS A 447 9.17 1.88 1.83
CA CYS A 447 9.80 0.58 2.08
C CYS A 447 11.03 0.70 2.97
N SER A 448 11.90 1.63 2.62
CA SER A 448 13.23 1.71 3.18
C SER A 448 13.32 2.86 4.16
N THR A 449 14.16 2.69 5.17
CA THR A 449 14.33 3.71 6.21
C THR A 449 15.75 3.69 6.73
N VAL A 450 16.24 4.86 7.12
CA VAL A 450 17.48 5.04 7.89
C VAL A 450 17.14 5.91 9.08
N GLN A 451 17.22 5.35 10.27
CA GLN A 451 16.69 5.96 11.47
C GLN A 451 17.70 5.90 12.62
N PHE A 452 17.93 7.03 13.25
CA PHE A 452 18.71 7.11 14.48
C PHE A 452 17.91 6.61 15.67
N ASP A 453 18.62 6.04 16.65
CA ASP A 453 18.06 5.71 17.96
C ASP A 453 19.02 6.08 19.09
N PHE A 454 18.62 7.07 19.86
CA PHE A 454 19.30 7.51 21.08
C PHE A 454 18.78 6.81 22.34
N ASN A 455 17.58 6.21 22.26
CA ASN A 455 16.89 5.57 23.38
C ASN A 455 17.47 4.20 23.72
N LEU A 456 17.68 3.33 22.73
CA LEU A 456 18.15 1.97 22.97
C LEU A 456 19.60 1.92 23.49
N PRO A 457 20.56 2.69 22.95
CA PRO A 457 21.90 2.79 23.54
C PRO A 457 21.89 3.22 25.01
N GLU A 458 20.97 4.10 25.40
CA GLU A 458 20.79 4.50 26.80
C GLU A 458 20.17 3.40 27.66
N ARG A 459 19.02 2.85 27.25
CA ARG A 459 18.27 1.83 27.99
C ARG A 459 19.06 0.53 28.19
N PHE A 460 19.93 0.20 27.24
CA PHE A 460 20.81 -0.95 27.33
C PHE A 460 22.19 -0.62 27.89
N GLU A 461 22.47 0.62 28.32
CA GLU A 461 23.78 1.02 28.84
C GLU A 461 24.91 0.58 27.88
N MET A 462 24.75 0.89 26.59
CA MET A 462 25.77 0.60 25.59
C MET A 462 26.96 1.54 25.76
N GLY A 463 28.17 0.99 25.69
CA GLY A 463 29.41 1.73 25.84
C GLY A 463 30.57 1.14 25.05
N TYR A 464 31.48 2.02 24.61
CA TYR A 464 32.78 1.66 24.04
C TYR A 464 33.90 2.49 24.67
N ILE A 465 35.12 1.97 24.65
CA ILE A 465 36.31 2.67 25.13
C ILE A 465 36.88 3.52 23.99
N ALA A 466 36.83 4.84 24.16
CA ALA A 466 37.33 5.82 23.19
C ALA A 466 38.85 6.03 23.29
N GLU A 467 39.39 6.90 22.43
CA GLU A 467 40.83 7.22 22.38
C GLU A 467 41.37 7.82 23.69
N ASP A 468 40.51 8.53 24.42
CA ASP A 468 40.81 9.12 25.73
C ASP A 468 40.83 8.08 26.87
N GLY A 469 40.52 6.81 26.57
CA GLY A 469 40.43 5.72 27.53
C GLY A 469 39.17 5.74 28.40
N GLN A 470 38.25 6.68 28.17
CA GLN A 470 36.96 6.75 28.84
C GLN A 470 35.91 5.93 28.10
N GLU A 471 34.85 5.58 28.81
CA GLU A 471 33.69 4.92 28.23
C GLU A 471 32.71 5.96 27.68
N HIS A 472 32.37 5.83 26.40
CA HIS A 472 31.44 6.69 25.69
C HIS A 472 30.29 5.87 25.13
N ARG A 473 29.13 6.50 24.96
CA ARG A 473 27.95 5.87 24.36
C ARG A 473 28.07 5.92 22.82
N PRO A 474 27.84 4.81 22.10
CA PRO A 474 27.82 4.83 20.65
C PRO A 474 26.50 5.38 20.10
N PHE A 475 26.49 5.80 18.85
CA PHE A 475 25.26 5.94 18.08
C PHE A 475 24.80 4.59 17.54
N MET A 476 23.47 4.44 17.40
CA MET A 476 22.84 3.30 16.77
C MET A 476 21.93 3.80 15.64
N VAL A 477 22.14 3.26 14.45
CA VAL A 477 21.34 3.56 13.25
C VAL A 477 20.65 2.28 12.81
N HIS A 478 19.33 2.30 12.82
CA HIS A 478 18.46 1.29 12.26
C HIS A 478 18.30 1.53 10.77
N ARG A 479 18.38 0.48 9.97
CA ARG A 479 18.07 0.62 8.55
C ARG A 479 17.49 -0.65 7.96
N ALA A 480 16.68 -0.46 6.92
CA ALA A 480 16.14 -1.51 6.07
C ALA A 480 16.09 -1.01 4.63
N LEU A 481 16.39 -1.88 3.65
CA LEU A 481 16.36 -1.52 2.22
C LEU A 481 15.06 -1.99 1.56
N TYR A 482 14.62 -3.21 1.82
CA TYR A 482 13.33 -3.72 1.34
C TYR A 482 12.20 -3.34 2.31
N GLY A 483 12.54 -3.10 3.58
CA GLY A 483 11.58 -3.04 4.67
C GLY A 483 11.21 -4.45 5.11
N SER A 484 10.30 -5.10 4.37
CA SER A 484 10.05 -6.54 4.52
C SER A 484 10.04 -7.24 3.18
N ILE A 485 10.52 -8.48 3.16
CA ILE A 485 10.55 -9.33 1.97
C ILE A 485 9.13 -9.53 1.41
N GLU A 486 8.15 -9.75 2.29
CA GLU A 486 6.75 -9.93 1.92
C GLU A 486 6.20 -8.68 1.21
N ARG A 487 6.34 -7.50 1.83
CA ARG A 487 5.83 -6.25 1.24
C ARG A 487 6.53 -5.93 -0.07
N PHE A 488 7.86 -6.05 -0.10
CA PHE A 488 8.64 -5.76 -1.31
C PHE A 488 8.32 -6.74 -2.44
N MET A 489 8.09 -8.03 -2.16
CA MET A 489 7.59 -8.99 -3.15
C MET A 489 6.22 -8.59 -3.70
N GLY A 490 5.30 -8.15 -2.83
CA GLY A 490 4.00 -7.61 -3.26
C GLY A 490 4.18 -6.47 -4.25
N ILE A 491 5.00 -5.48 -3.90
CA ILE A 491 5.30 -4.32 -4.76
C ILE A 491 5.94 -4.75 -6.09
N LEU A 492 6.91 -5.67 -6.07
CA LEU A 492 7.55 -6.19 -7.29
C LEU A 492 6.55 -6.86 -8.23
N ILE A 493 5.61 -7.65 -7.70
CA ILE A 493 4.57 -8.28 -8.50
C ILE A 493 3.71 -7.23 -9.19
N GLU A 494 3.30 -6.16 -8.49
CA GLU A 494 2.47 -5.10 -9.07
C GLU A 494 3.26 -4.23 -10.07
N HIS A 495 4.50 -3.88 -9.71
CA HIS A 495 5.42 -3.10 -10.54
C HIS A 495 5.64 -3.76 -11.91
N TYR A 496 5.90 -5.07 -11.93
CA TYR A 496 6.11 -5.83 -13.17
C TYR A 496 4.83 -6.43 -13.77
N ALA A 497 3.66 -6.18 -13.19
CA ALA A 497 2.42 -6.89 -13.53
C ALA A 497 2.62 -8.42 -13.57
N GLY A 498 3.45 -8.97 -12.68
CA GLY A 498 3.85 -10.37 -12.59
C GLY A 498 4.89 -10.84 -13.62
N ALA A 499 5.29 -10.01 -14.58
CA ALA A 499 6.29 -10.33 -15.60
C ALA A 499 7.69 -9.99 -15.08
N LEU A 500 8.11 -10.68 -14.01
CA LEU A 500 9.41 -10.44 -13.35
C LEU A 500 10.58 -10.58 -14.33
N PRO A 501 11.63 -9.74 -14.23
CA PRO A 501 12.80 -9.79 -15.12
C PRO A 501 13.48 -11.17 -15.04
N LEU A 502 14.22 -11.55 -16.09
CA LEU A 502 14.79 -12.88 -16.23
C LEU A 502 15.50 -13.38 -14.97
N TRP A 503 16.30 -12.53 -14.32
CA TRP A 503 17.06 -12.93 -13.14
C TRP A 503 16.18 -13.26 -11.91
N LEU A 504 15.00 -12.65 -11.79
CA LEU A 504 14.02 -12.93 -10.74
C LEU A 504 12.98 -13.99 -11.13
N ALA A 505 12.74 -14.21 -12.42
CA ALA A 505 11.64 -15.06 -12.88
C ALA A 505 11.71 -16.48 -12.28
N PRO A 506 10.63 -16.99 -11.65
CA PRO A 506 10.67 -18.29 -10.97
C PRO A 506 10.91 -19.48 -11.91
N VAL A 507 10.54 -19.29 -13.18
CA VAL A 507 10.90 -20.12 -14.33
C VAL A 507 11.43 -19.17 -15.40
N GLN A 508 12.69 -19.33 -15.77
CA GLN A 508 13.38 -18.47 -16.73
C GLN A 508 13.15 -18.93 -18.16
N ALA A 509 13.06 -20.25 -18.35
CA ALA A 509 12.82 -20.85 -19.65
C ALA A 509 11.90 -22.07 -19.56
N THR A 510 11.07 -22.25 -20.58
CA THR A 510 10.28 -23.48 -20.79
C THR A 510 10.64 -24.11 -22.12
N VAL A 511 11.03 -25.37 -22.11
CA VAL A 511 11.29 -26.16 -23.32
C VAL A 511 10.00 -26.85 -23.76
N ILE A 512 9.62 -26.66 -25.03
CA ILE A 512 8.35 -27.09 -25.60
C ILE A 512 8.61 -28.08 -26.75
N PRO A 513 8.57 -29.40 -26.50
CA PRO A 513 8.60 -30.40 -27.56
C PRO A 513 7.31 -30.38 -28.38
N ILE A 514 7.44 -30.40 -29.72
CA ILE A 514 6.26 -30.42 -30.62
C ILE A 514 5.61 -31.81 -30.74
N ALA A 515 6.29 -32.87 -30.26
CA ALA A 515 5.83 -34.25 -30.25
C ALA A 515 6.64 -35.09 -29.26
N ASP A 516 6.10 -36.22 -28.80
CA ASP A 516 6.70 -37.11 -27.79
C ASP A 516 8.12 -37.56 -28.14
N ARG A 517 8.40 -37.78 -29.43
CA ARG A 517 9.74 -38.17 -29.91
C ARG A 517 10.83 -37.11 -29.65
N HIS A 518 10.45 -35.86 -29.40
CA HIS A 518 11.39 -34.77 -29.11
C HIS A 518 11.63 -34.56 -27.60
N VAL A 519 10.94 -35.31 -26.73
CA VAL A 519 11.06 -35.16 -25.26
C VAL A 519 12.48 -35.47 -24.79
N GLU A 520 13.15 -36.46 -25.38
CA GLU A 520 14.55 -36.77 -25.05
C GLU A 520 15.47 -35.58 -25.35
N TYR A 521 15.35 -34.99 -26.54
CA TYR A 521 16.12 -33.79 -26.90
C TYR A 521 15.74 -32.58 -26.04
N ALA A 522 14.46 -32.41 -25.67
CA ALA A 522 14.04 -31.38 -24.72
C ALA A 522 14.72 -31.55 -23.36
N GLY A 523 14.93 -32.79 -22.91
CA GLY A 523 15.73 -33.12 -21.73
C GLY A 523 17.18 -32.65 -21.85
N THR A 524 17.82 -32.91 -22.99
CA THR A 524 19.18 -32.41 -23.29
C THR A 524 19.26 -30.88 -23.25
N VAL A 525 18.28 -30.18 -23.83
CA VAL A 525 18.21 -28.71 -23.80
C VAL A 525 18.04 -28.19 -22.37
N ARG A 526 17.14 -28.80 -21.58
CA ARG A 526 16.97 -28.47 -20.16
C ARG A 526 18.28 -28.65 -19.40
N ASP A 527 18.98 -29.76 -19.61
CA ASP A 527 20.22 -30.06 -18.88
C ASP A 527 21.34 -29.08 -19.25
N ALA A 528 21.43 -28.66 -20.51
CA ALA A 528 22.37 -27.63 -20.95
C ALA A 528 22.11 -26.27 -20.28
N LEU A 529 20.85 -25.85 -20.18
CA LEU A 529 20.47 -24.62 -19.47
C LEU A 529 20.69 -24.73 -17.95
N ALA A 530 20.30 -25.87 -17.36
CA ALA A 530 20.47 -26.14 -15.93
C ALA A 530 21.95 -26.21 -15.52
N ALA A 531 22.84 -26.67 -16.39
CA ALA A 531 24.29 -26.64 -16.17
C ALA A 531 24.84 -25.20 -15.99
N ARG A 532 24.13 -24.20 -16.52
CA ARG A 532 24.40 -22.77 -16.29
C ARG A 532 23.60 -22.18 -15.14
N ARG A 533 22.92 -23.01 -14.32
CA ARG A 533 22.03 -22.64 -13.21
C ARG A 533 20.79 -21.85 -13.64
N LEU A 534 20.31 -22.07 -14.86
CA LEU A 534 19.03 -21.50 -15.29
C LEU A 534 17.86 -22.33 -14.75
N ARG A 535 16.79 -21.65 -14.32
CA ARG A 535 15.57 -22.28 -13.80
C ARG A 535 14.67 -22.66 -14.98
N VAL A 536 14.72 -23.93 -15.39
CA VAL A 536 14.09 -24.41 -16.62
C VAL A 536 13.08 -25.53 -16.36
N GLU A 537 11.96 -25.48 -17.07
CA GLU A 537 10.94 -26.53 -17.08
C GLU A 537 10.78 -27.11 -18.50
N VAL A 538 10.33 -28.36 -18.59
CA VAL A 538 9.95 -28.98 -19.87
C VAL A 538 8.44 -29.18 -19.83
N ASP A 539 7.72 -28.68 -20.83
CA ASP A 539 6.29 -28.97 -21.01
C ASP A 539 6.11 -30.19 -21.91
N ASP A 540 6.19 -31.38 -21.31
CA ASP A 540 6.00 -32.68 -21.96
C ASP A 540 4.52 -33.12 -22.01
N GLY A 541 3.58 -32.22 -21.69
CA GLY A 541 2.16 -32.52 -21.71
C GLY A 541 1.63 -32.86 -23.11
N GLY A 542 0.46 -33.49 -23.19
CA GLY A 542 -0.19 -33.86 -24.46
C GLY A 542 -0.81 -32.69 -25.24
N ASP A 543 -0.69 -31.46 -24.76
CA ASP A 543 -1.27 -30.27 -25.38
C ASP A 543 -0.60 -29.93 -26.73
N ARG A 544 -1.36 -29.29 -27.62
CA ARG A 544 -0.79 -28.75 -28.88
C ARG A 544 0.22 -27.65 -28.57
N MET A 545 1.25 -27.52 -29.41
CA MET A 545 2.30 -26.50 -29.28
C MET A 545 1.77 -25.09 -28.98
N GLY A 546 0.76 -24.61 -29.73
CA GLY A 546 0.18 -23.29 -29.49
C GLY A 546 -0.45 -23.12 -28.11
N ALA A 547 -1.05 -24.18 -27.55
CA ALA A 547 -1.59 -24.16 -26.20
C ALA A 547 -0.48 -24.14 -25.14
N LYS A 548 0.61 -24.89 -25.35
CA LYS A 548 1.81 -24.85 -24.49
C LYS A 548 2.47 -23.46 -24.48
N ILE A 549 2.60 -22.84 -25.66
CA ILE A 549 3.11 -21.46 -25.79
C ILE A 549 2.21 -20.50 -25.02
N ARG A 550 0.88 -20.57 -25.23
CA ARG A 550 -0.07 -19.72 -24.51
C ARG A 550 0.02 -19.92 -22.99
N LYS A 551 0.15 -21.15 -22.51
CA LYS A 551 0.34 -21.47 -21.09
C LYS A 551 1.61 -20.82 -20.54
N ALA A 552 2.73 -20.94 -21.23
CA ALA A 552 4.00 -20.31 -20.84
C ALA A 552 3.90 -18.77 -20.83
N GLN A 553 3.20 -18.18 -21.81
CA GLN A 553 2.94 -16.73 -21.85
C GLN A 553 2.04 -16.27 -20.70
N LEU A 554 0.98 -17.01 -20.36
CA LEU A 554 0.12 -16.70 -19.20
C LEU A 554 0.89 -16.84 -17.88
N GLN A 555 1.83 -17.77 -17.80
CA GLN A 555 2.77 -17.91 -16.69
C GLN A 555 3.94 -16.92 -16.76
N LYS A 556 3.95 -16.04 -17.77
CA LYS A 556 4.92 -14.96 -17.96
C LYS A 556 6.38 -15.43 -17.99
N VAL A 557 6.62 -16.65 -18.47
CA VAL A 557 7.98 -17.21 -18.60
C VAL A 557 8.77 -16.38 -19.63
N PRO A 558 9.96 -15.84 -19.29
CA PRO A 558 10.77 -15.02 -20.20
C PRO A 558 11.07 -15.69 -21.54
N TYR A 559 11.57 -16.93 -21.50
CA TYR A 559 11.97 -17.67 -22.69
C TYR A 559 11.16 -18.96 -22.92
N MET A 560 10.79 -19.19 -24.17
CA MET A 560 10.17 -20.43 -24.64
C MET A 560 11.06 -21.02 -25.74
N LEU A 561 11.53 -22.26 -25.56
CA LEU A 561 12.41 -22.94 -26.49
C LEU A 561 11.65 -24.09 -27.15
N VAL A 562 11.22 -23.90 -28.38
CA VAL A 562 10.48 -24.91 -29.13
C VAL A 562 11.45 -25.88 -29.79
N VAL A 563 11.20 -27.19 -29.66
CA VAL A 563 12.04 -28.23 -30.25
C VAL A 563 11.22 -29.21 -31.08
N GLY A 564 11.63 -29.35 -32.35
CA GLY A 564 11.13 -30.36 -33.28
C GLY A 564 12.24 -31.14 -33.96
N ASP A 565 11.90 -31.81 -35.07
CA ASP A 565 12.83 -32.69 -35.79
C ASP A 565 14.07 -31.90 -36.29
N ARG A 566 13.85 -30.70 -36.85
CA ARG A 566 14.93 -29.83 -37.36
C ARG A 566 15.86 -29.35 -36.25
N GLU A 567 15.30 -28.95 -35.12
CA GLU A 567 16.06 -28.48 -33.97
C GLU A 567 16.89 -29.62 -33.35
N ALA A 568 16.32 -30.82 -33.23
CA ALA A 568 17.00 -31.98 -32.70
C ALA A 568 18.14 -32.47 -33.62
N GLU A 569 17.91 -32.53 -34.95
CA GLU A 569 18.94 -32.90 -35.93
C GLU A 569 20.08 -31.86 -36.00
N GLY A 570 19.75 -30.59 -35.85
CA GLY A 570 20.70 -29.47 -35.97
C GLY A 570 21.40 -29.06 -34.67
N GLY A 571 21.05 -29.65 -33.52
CA GLY A 571 21.57 -29.21 -32.22
C GLY A 571 21.17 -27.75 -31.88
N ALA A 572 19.96 -27.37 -32.26
CA ALA A 572 19.42 -26.02 -32.15
C ALA A 572 18.10 -25.99 -31.36
N VAL A 573 17.53 -24.79 -31.18
CA VAL A 573 16.21 -24.53 -30.61
C VAL A 573 15.54 -23.40 -31.39
N SER A 574 14.21 -23.39 -31.51
CA SER A 574 13.48 -22.19 -31.93
C SER A 574 13.21 -21.35 -30.69
N LEU A 575 13.89 -20.21 -30.59
CA LEU A 575 13.89 -19.35 -29.42
C LEU A 575 12.76 -18.32 -29.53
N ARG A 576 11.98 -18.18 -28.47
CA ARG A 576 10.93 -17.16 -28.35
C ARG A 576 11.08 -16.41 -27.03
N HIS A 577 11.03 -15.09 -27.08
CA HIS A 577 10.99 -14.22 -25.89
C HIS A 577 9.55 -13.76 -25.63
N ARG A 578 9.16 -13.59 -24.36
CA ARG A 578 7.79 -13.16 -24.01
C ARG A 578 7.43 -11.79 -24.58
N ALA A 579 8.40 -10.86 -24.62
CA ALA A 579 8.20 -9.50 -25.12
C ALA A 579 8.47 -9.36 -26.62
N LEU A 580 9.52 -10.01 -27.14
CA LEU A 580 9.95 -9.85 -28.55
C LEU A 580 9.28 -10.85 -29.52
N GLY A 581 8.58 -11.85 -29.00
CA GLY A 581 8.01 -12.90 -29.83
C GLY A 581 9.07 -13.89 -30.33
N ASP A 582 8.89 -14.38 -31.55
CA ASP A 582 9.73 -15.42 -32.14
C ASP A 582 11.06 -14.84 -32.64
N LEU A 583 12.16 -15.32 -32.08
CA LEU A 583 13.53 -14.94 -32.45
C LEU A 583 14.16 -15.91 -33.46
N GLY A 584 13.45 -16.98 -33.81
CA GLY A 584 13.87 -17.95 -34.81
C GLY A 584 14.85 -19.02 -34.30
N PRO A 585 15.39 -19.84 -35.22
CA PRO A 585 16.29 -20.94 -34.89
C PRO A 585 17.64 -20.42 -34.40
N THR A 586 18.06 -20.90 -33.23
CA THR A 586 19.31 -20.52 -32.57
C THR A 586 20.07 -21.80 -32.16
N PRO A 587 21.38 -21.93 -32.43
CA PRO A 587 22.19 -23.03 -31.90
C PRO A 587 22.05 -23.13 -30.37
N LEU A 588 21.97 -24.35 -29.83
CA LEU A 588 21.71 -24.53 -28.40
C LEU A 588 22.73 -23.82 -27.50
N ALA A 589 24.03 -23.89 -27.86
CA ALA A 589 25.09 -23.22 -27.12
C ALA A 589 24.90 -21.70 -27.08
N GLU A 590 24.55 -21.08 -28.23
CA GLU A 590 24.30 -19.64 -28.30
C GLU A 590 23.07 -19.23 -27.49
N ALA A 591 21.98 -20.02 -27.54
CA ALA A 591 20.79 -19.76 -26.76
C ALA A 591 21.07 -19.81 -25.25
N VAL A 592 21.84 -20.81 -24.80
CA VAL A 592 22.26 -20.96 -23.41
C VAL A 592 23.11 -19.76 -22.96
N ASP A 593 24.09 -19.36 -23.76
CA ASP A 593 24.97 -18.23 -23.43
C ASP A 593 24.21 -16.91 -23.40
N ARG A 594 23.28 -16.69 -24.34
CA ARG A 594 22.42 -15.50 -24.38
C ARG A 594 21.59 -15.36 -23.10
N ILE A 595 20.84 -16.41 -22.74
CA ILE A 595 19.95 -16.39 -21.57
C ILE A 595 20.78 -16.25 -20.28
N ALA A 596 21.91 -16.96 -20.17
CA ALA A 596 22.78 -16.83 -19.01
C ALA A 596 23.37 -15.41 -18.89
N HIS A 597 23.82 -14.82 -20.00
CA HIS A 597 24.36 -13.48 -20.01
C HIS A 597 23.33 -12.43 -19.55
N GLU A 598 22.10 -12.50 -20.07
CA GLU A 598 21.01 -11.59 -19.67
C GLU A 598 20.68 -11.73 -18.18
N ARG A 599 20.67 -12.95 -17.64
CA ARG A 599 20.45 -13.19 -16.20
C ARG A 599 21.57 -12.54 -15.39
N ASP A 600 22.81 -12.78 -15.79
CA ASP A 600 24.00 -12.38 -15.03
C ASP A 600 24.17 -10.85 -15.03
N THR A 601 23.77 -10.17 -16.11
CA THR A 601 23.76 -8.70 -16.18
C THR A 601 22.53 -8.07 -15.52
N ARG A 602 21.54 -8.88 -15.11
CA ARG A 602 20.25 -8.44 -14.55
C ARG A 602 19.57 -7.40 -15.43
N ALA A 603 19.72 -7.54 -16.75
CA ALA A 603 19.14 -6.60 -17.69
C ALA A 603 17.60 -6.56 -17.54
N PRO A 604 16.97 -5.38 -17.66
CA PRO A 604 15.52 -5.29 -17.75
C PRO A 604 15.05 -5.99 -19.01
N ASP A 605 13.77 -6.39 -19.03
CA ASP A 605 13.15 -6.88 -20.25
C ASP A 605 13.26 -5.82 -21.35
N PRO A 606 13.55 -6.23 -22.60
CA PRO A 606 13.51 -5.31 -23.73
C PRO A 606 12.08 -4.81 -23.92
N GLU A 607 11.94 -3.50 -24.12
CA GLU A 607 10.66 -2.93 -24.54
C GLU A 607 10.29 -3.47 -25.93
N PRO A 608 9.03 -3.88 -26.15
CA PRO A 608 8.59 -4.19 -27.49
C PRO A 608 8.76 -2.94 -28.35
N GLU A 609 9.43 -3.04 -29.51
CA GLU A 609 9.42 -1.95 -30.49
C GLU A 609 7.96 -1.57 -30.73
N GLU A 610 7.59 -0.31 -30.44
CA GLU A 610 6.29 0.22 -30.83
C GLU A 610 6.12 -0.07 -32.32
N ALA A 611 5.10 -0.86 -32.66
CA ALA A 611 4.80 -1.17 -34.04
C ALA A 611 4.48 0.15 -34.75
N ALA A 612 5.46 0.68 -35.47
CA ALA A 612 5.35 1.88 -36.29
C ALA A 612 4.35 1.69 -37.46
#